data_AF-A0A1V6AE04-F1
#
_entry.id   AF-A0A1V6AE04-F1
#
_cell.length_a   1.000
_cell.length_b   1.000
_cell.length_c   1.000
_cell.angle_alpha   90.00
_cell.angle_beta   90.00
_cell.angle_gamma   90.00
#
_symmetry.space_group_name_H-M   'P 1'
#
loop_
_entity.id
_entity.type
_entity.pdbx_description
1 polymer ?
#
loop_
_entity_poly.entity_id
_entity_poly.type
_entity_poly.pdbx_seq_one_letter_code
_entity_poly.pdbx_strand_id
1 'polypeptide(L)'
;MEQNLDKIKNTLKIIDNIEKKYKIKRNADVDDPLLYCGVAQSNIINDLSEDVKAYFSEPYKPAGKSAFFKNYFDKFMREVGGARVEQTLYRFQITEKIFLYCAFWPWGTNPVKTSIRIGLICYEQNDTKYFSEKLKGEF
;
A
#
# COMPACT_ATOMS: atom_id res chain seq x y z
N MET A 1 -3.23 -19.65 -8.62
CA MET A 1 -2.96 -18.31 -9.18
C MET A 1 -4.23 -17.50 -9.35
N GLU A 2 -5.27 -18.03 -9.99
CA GLU A 2 -6.56 -17.29 -10.16
C GLU A 2 -7.21 -16.87 -8.83
N GLN A 3 -7.27 -17.75 -7.83
CA GLN A 3 -7.78 -17.38 -6.49
C GLN A 3 -6.98 -16.25 -5.82
N ASN A 4 -5.68 -16.13 -6.11
CA ASN A 4 -4.85 -15.04 -5.60
C ASN A 4 -5.17 -13.73 -6.33
N LEU A 5 -5.41 -13.80 -7.64
CA LEU A 5 -5.83 -12.67 -8.46
C LEU A 5 -7.15 -12.09 -7.97
N ASP A 6 -8.14 -12.93 -7.64
CA ASP A 6 -9.44 -12.47 -7.12
C ASP A 6 -9.30 -11.76 -5.78
N LYS A 7 -8.48 -12.31 -4.87
CA LYS A 7 -8.17 -11.65 -3.58
C LYS A 7 -7.53 -10.28 -3.83
N ILE A 8 -6.55 -10.20 -4.72
CA ILE A 8 -5.87 -8.95 -5.06
C ILE A 8 -6.87 -7.93 -5.61
N LYS A 9 -7.64 -8.27 -6.65
CA LYS A 9 -8.62 -7.37 -7.25
C LYS A 9 -9.67 -6.90 -6.24
N ASN A 10 -10.14 -7.79 -5.37
CA ASN A 10 -11.09 -7.42 -4.32
C ASN A 10 -10.49 -6.41 -3.33
N THR A 11 -9.23 -6.57 -2.94
CA THR A 11 -8.51 -5.60 -2.09
C THR A 11 -8.29 -4.27 -2.82
N LEU A 12 -7.98 -4.28 -4.11
CA LEU A 12 -7.73 -3.07 -4.92
C LEU A 12 -8.96 -2.18 -5.12
N LYS A 13 -10.18 -2.66 -4.85
CA LYS A 13 -11.41 -1.84 -4.83
C LYS A 13 -11.31 -0.63 -3.88
N ILE A 14 -10.41 -0.65 -2.90
CA ILE A 14 -10.14 0.54 -2.08
C ILE A 14 -9.63 1.74 -2.90
N ILE A 15 -8.96 1.51 -4.03
CA ILE A 15 -8.47 2.59 -4.90
C ILE A 15 -9.65 3.39 -5.46
N ASP A 16 -10.72 2.72 -5.89
CA ASP A 16 -11.96 3.39 -6.31
C ASP A 16 -12.53 4.30 -5.21
N ASN A 17 -12.52 3.85 -3.95
CA ASN A 17 -12.96 4.66 -2.82
C ASN A 17 -12.02 5.86 -2.60
N ILE A 18 -10.70 5.65 -2.64
CA ILE A 18 -9.69 6.71 -2.54
C ILE A 18 -9.92 7.80 -3.59
N GLU A 19 -10.15 7.41 -4.85
CA GLU A 19 -10.35 8.37 -5.93
C GLU A 19 -11.72 9.04 -5.88
N LYS A 20 -12.79 8.28 -5.63
CA LYS A 20 -14.17 8.80 -5.71
C LYS A 20 -14.62 9.50 -4.44
N LYS A 21 -14.38 8.93 -3.26
CA LYS A 21 -14.82 9.45 -1.96
C LYS A 21 -13.89 10.57 -1.49
N TYR A 22 -12.58 10.35 -1.55
CA TYR A 22 -11.58 11.30 -1.03
C TYR A 22 -11.01 12.24 -2.10
N LYS A 23 -11.41 12.09 -3.37
CA LYS A 23 -10.97 12.94 -4.50
C LYS A 23 -9.45 12.97 -4.70
N ILE A 24 -8.77 11.90 -4.30
CA ILE A 24 -7.32 11.77 -4.45
C ILE A 24 -7.03 11.28 -5.86
N LYS A 25 -6.22 12.02 -6.61
CA LYS A 25 -5.79 11.59 -7.93
C LYS A 25 -4.51 10.77 -7.84
N ARG A 26 -4.38 9.79 -8.73
CA ARG A 26 -3.12 9.10 -8.97
C ARG A 26 -2.02 10.09 -9.36
N ASN A 27 -0.83 9.89 -8.82
CA ASN A 27 0.38 10.58 -9.19
C ASN A 27 0.90 9.99 -10.51
N ALA A 28 0.92 10.82 -11.56
CA ALA A 28 1.34 10.43 -12.90
C ALA A 28 2.84 10.09 -13.00
N ASP A 29 3.65 10.53 -12.03
CA ASP A 29 5.10 10.32 -12.03
C ASP A 29 5.51 8.91 -11.54
N VAL A 30 4.55 8.08 -11.15
CA VAL A 30 4.80 6.70 -10.71
C VAL A 30 4.55 5.73 -11.86
N ASP A 31 5.64 5.32 -12.52
CA ASP A 31 5.66 4.34 -13.60
C ASP A 31 5.98 2.93 -13.07
N ASP A 32 5.13 2.43 -12.18
CA ASP A 32 5.17 1.05 -11.70
C ASP A 32 3.77 0.42 -11.85
N PRO A 33 3.62 -0.65 -12.66
CA PRO A 33 2.33 -1.26 -12.97
C PRO A 33 1.67 -1.94 -11.76
N LEU A 34 2.42 -2.19 -10.70
CA LEU A 34 1.95 -2.84 -9.47
C LEU A 34 1.91 -1.86 -8.29
N LEU A 35 1.93 -0.56 -8.56
CA LEU A 35 1.90 0.49 -7.56
C LEU A 35 0.93 1.61 -7.94
N TYR A 36 -0.09 1.77 -7.11
CA TYR A 36 -0.87 2.98 -7.03
C TYR A 36 -0.16 3.95 -6.07
N CYS A 37 -0.06 5.22 -6.47
CA CYS A 37 0.41 6.28 -5.61
C CYS A 37 -0.51 7.50 -5.74
N GLY A 38 -1.07 7.97 -4.65
CA GLY A 38 -1.86 9.20 -4.57
C GLY A 38 -1.28 10.16 -3.54
N VAL A 39 -1.69 11.43 -3.60
CA VAL A 39 -1.31 12.44 -2.59
C VAL A 39 -2.56 13.05 -1.98
N ALA A 40 -2.67 12.95 -0.66
CA ALA A 40 -3.77 13.47 0.13
C ALA A 40 -3.31 14.59 1.06
N GLN A 41 -4.26 15.40 1.50
CA GLN A 41 -4.07 16.24 2.67
C GLN A 41 -4.01 15.35 3.92
N SER A 42 -3.12 15.64 4.86
CA SER A 42 -2.94 14.76 6.02
C SER A 42 -4.14 14.71 6.96
N ASN A 43 -5.02 15.72 6.93
CA ASN A 43 -6.22 15.78 7.76
C ASN A 43 -7.25 14.68 7.43
N ILE A 44 -7.25 14.15 6.19
CA ILE A 44 -8.18 13.07 5.79
C ILE A 44 -7.63 11.66 6.04
N ILE A 45 -6.39 11.53 6.52
CA ILE A 45 -5.73 10.23 6.68
C ILE A 45 -6.39 9.37 7.75
N ASN A 46 -6.94 9.98 8.80
CA ASN A 46 -7.66 9.24 9.84
C ASN A 46 -8.94 8.60 9.27
N ASP A 47 -9.72 9.35 8.49
CA ASP A 47 -10.93 8.83 7.87
C ASP A 47 -10.61 7.77 6.80
N LEU A 48 -9.55 8.00 6.02
CA LEU A 48 -9.08 7.02 5.03
C LEU A 48 -8.54 5.75 5.69
N SER A 49 -7.88 5.85 6.84
CA SER A 49 -7.40 4.70 7.62
C SER A 49 -8.52 3.73 7.93
N GLU A 50 -9.70 4.22 8.32
CA GLU A 50 -10.85 3.37 8.63
C GLU A 50 -11.37 2.62 7.39
N ASP A 51 -11.43 3.28 6.24
CA ASP A 51 -11.78 2.62 4.99
C ASP A 51 -10.72 1.58 4.58
N VAL A 52 -9.42 1.89 4.73
CA VAL A 52 -8.33 0.96 4.41
C VAL A 52 -8.36 -0.28 5.30
N LYS A 53 -8.69 -0.14 6.59
CA LYS A 53 -8.81 -1.28 7.52
C LYS A 53 -9.86 -2.29 7.06
N ALA A 54 -10.93 -1.86 6.39
CA ALA A 54 -11.94 -2.78 5.86
C ALA A 54 -11.39 -3.75 4.79
N TYR A 55 -10.29 -3.38 4.12
CA TYR A 55 -9.65 -4.18 3.06
C TYR A 55 -8.35 -4.86 3.51
N PHE A 56 -7.60 -4.23 4.42
CA PHE A 56 -6.27 -4.69 4.85
C PHE A 56 -6.20 -5.18 6.30
N SER A 57 -7.28 -5.06 7.07
CA SER A 57 -7.28 -5.22 8.54
C SER A 57 -6.45 -4.14 9.25
N GLU A 58 -6.19 -4.34 10.54
CA GLU A 58 -5.38 -3.43 11.36
C GLU A 58 -3.96 -3.21 10.79
N PRO A 59 -3.36 -2.03 11.02
CA PRO A 59 -2.06 -1.71 10.47
C PRO A 59 -0.99 -2.65 11.00
N TYR A 60 -0.21 -3.22 10.07
CA TYR A 60 0.98 -4.00 10.38
C TYR A 60 1.99 -3.18 11.20
N LYS A 61 2.06 -1.88 10.93
CA LYS A 61 2.78 -0.90 11.73
C LYS A 61 2.00 0.42 11.75
N PRO A 62 1.39 0.79 12.90
CA PRO A 62 0.73 2.08 13.04
C PRO A 62 1.74 3.23 13.19
N ALA A 63 1.30 4.45 12.88
CA ALA A 63 2.07 5.66 13.17
C ALA A 63 2.41 5.77 14.67
N GLY A 64 3.57 6.38 14.96
CA GLY A 64 4.10 6.53 16.31
C GLY A 64 4.81 5.28 16.87
N LYS A 65 4.73 4.13 16.19
CA LYS A 65 5.45 2.92 16.61
C LYS A 65 6.73 2.73 15.82
N SER A 66 7.83 2.44 16.52
CA SER A 66 9.10 2.11 15.86
C SER A 66 8.96 0.82 15.04
N ALA A 67 9.62 0.80 13.89
CA ALA A 67 9.75 -0.39 13.05
C ALA A 67 11.21 -0.86 12.97
N PHE A 68 12.11 -0.40 13.86
CA PHE A 68 13.55 -0.66 13.75
C PHE A 68 13.91 -2.14 13.53
N PHE A 69 13.42 -3.03 14.41
CA PHE A 69 13.65 -4.48 14.26
C PHE A 69 12.98 -5.06 13.01
N LYS A 70 11.77 -4.59 12.67
CA LYS A 70 11.05 -5.04 11.47
C LYS A 70 11.82 -4.65 10.20
N ASN A 71 12.29 -3.41 10.11
CA ASN A 71 13.09 -2.92 8.98
C ASN A 71 14.36 -3.75 8.76
N TYR A 72 14.99 -4.24 9.84
CA TYR A 72 16.22 -5.01 9.73
C TYR A 72 15.97 -6.47 9.31
N PHE A 73 15.03 -7.15 9.97
CA PHE A 73 14.85 -8.59 9.82
C PHE A 73 13.76 -9.01 8.83
N ASP A 74 12.73 -8.18 8.60
CA ASP A 74 11.60 -8.53 7.75
C ASP A 74 11.89 -8.19 6.28
N LYS A 75 11.89 -9.22 5.42
CA LYS A 75 12.09 -9.05 3.97
C LYS A 75 11.04 -8.11 3.36
N PHE A 76 9.78 -8.22 3.77
CA PHE A 76 8.70 -7.36 3.27
C PHE A 76 8.99 -5.89 3.58
N MET A 77 9.49 -5.60 4.79
CA MET A 77 9.84 -4.24 5.17
C MET A 77 10.96 -3.67 4.31
N ARG A 78 11.93 -4.48 3.91
CA ARG A 78 13.01 -4.04 3.02
C ARG A 78 12.50 -3.74 1.61
N GLU A 79 11.61 -4.58 1.09
CA GLU A 79 10.99 -4.37 -0.24
C GLU A 79 10.14 -3.10 -0.30
N VAL A 80 9.42 -2.73 0.77
CA VAL A 80 8.69 -1.45 0.82
C VAL A 80 9.61 -0.23 1.07
N GLY A 81 10.93 -0.42 1.21
CA GLY A 81 11.90 0.66 1.49
C GLY A 81 12.01 1.06 2.96
N GLY A 82 11.51 0.23 3.88
CA GLY A 82 11.44 0.49 5.31
C GLY A 82 10.30 1.45 5.69
N ALA A 83 10.00 1.53 6.99
CA ALA A 83 9.03 2.51 7.50
C ALA A 83 9.55 3.31 8.69
N ARG A 84 9.39 4.64 8.61
CA ARG A 84 9.71 5.60 9.67
C ARG A 84 8.61 5.64 10.74
N VAL A 85 8.88 6.26 11.90
CA VAL A 85 7.98 6.24 13.06
C VAL A 85 6.61 6.84 12.73
N GLU A 86 6.59 7.93 11.98
CA GLU A 86 5.40 8.68 11.55
C GLU A 86 4.56 7.98 10.48
N GLN A 87 5.10 6.95 9.83
CA GLN A 87 4.44 6.28 8.71
C GLN A 87 3.52 5.18 9.20
N THR A 88 2.39 5.01 8.53
CA THR A 88 1.51 3.85 8.76
C THR A 88 1.69 2.87 7.61
N LEU A 89 1.77 1.58 7.92
CA LEU A 89 1.89 0.51 6.94
C LEU A 89 0.91 -0.61 7.28
N TYR A 90 0.08 -0.95 6.29
CA TYR A 90 -0.81 -2.10 6.28
C TYR A 90 -0.19 -3.18 5.41
N ARG A 91 -0.41 -4.43 5.79
CA ARG A 91 0.09 -5.60 5.05
C ARG A 91 -1.03 -6.62 4.96
N PHE A 92 -1.39 -6.98 3.74
CA PHE A 92 -2.32 -8.05 3.44
C PHE A 92 -1.57 -9.20 2.75
N GLN A 93 -1.40 -10.30 3.47
CA GLN A 93 -0.65 -11.46 2.98
C GLN A 93 -1.56 -12.34 2.10
N ILE A 94 -1.23 -12.44 0.81
CA ILE A 94 -1.94 -13.33 -0.13
C ILE A 94 -1.35 -14.74 -0.04
N THR A 95 -0.02 -14.84 -0.05
CA THR A 95 0.78 -16.05 0.20
C THR A 95 2.05 -15.67 0.97
N GLU A 96 2.91 -16.62 1.33
CA GLU A 96 4.21 -16.32 1.95
C GLU A 96 5.17 -15.49 1.06
N LYS A 97 4.89 -15.39 -0.24
CA LYS A 97 5.73 -14.72 -1.23
C LYS A 97 5.06 -13.54 -1.93
N ILE A 98 3.75 -13.35 -1.71
CA ILE A 98 2.94 -12.33 -2.37
C ILE A 98 2.20 -11.52 -1.31
N PHE A 99 2.47 -10.22 -1.28
CA PHE A 99 1.94 -9.30 -0.29
C PHE A 99 1.33 -8.08 -0.97
N LEU A 100 0.11 -7.73 -0.60
CA LEU A 100 -0.45 -6.42 -0.83
C LEU A 100 -0.09 -5.52 0.34
N TYR A 101 0.16 -4.25 0.08
CA TYR A 101 0.36 -3.27 1.14
C TYR A 101 -0.37 -1.97 0.85
N CYS A 102 -0.68 -1.24 1.91
CA CYS A 102 -1.05 0.16 1.85
C CYS A 102 -0.12 0.93 2.80
N ALA A 103 0.51 2.01 2.33
CA ALA A 103 1.39 2.84 3.13
C ALA A 103 0.92 4.30 3.10
N PHE A 104 0.86 4.91 4.28
CA PHE A 104 0.72 6.36 4.43
C PHE A 104 2.10 6.93 4.75
N TRP A 105 2.62 7.72 3.83
CA TRP A 105 3.94 8.37 3.88
C TRP A 105 3.80 9.88 3.98
N PRO A 106 3.76 10.41 5.21
CA PRO A 106 3.63 11.84 5.42
C PRO A 106 4.90 12.57 5.01
N TRP A 107 4.73 13.77 4.46
CA TRP A 107 5.83 14.60 3.99
C TRP A 107 6.38 15.45 5.15
N GLY A 108 7.32 14.87 5.90
CA GLY A 108 7.94 15.51 7.06
C GLY A 108 7.20 15.30 8.38
N THR A 109 7.63 16.02 9.43
CA THR A 109 7.20 15.77 10.82
C THR A 109 5.82 16.35 11.15
N ASN A 110 5.43 17.48 10.54
CA ASN A 110 4.09 18.08 10.61
C ASN A 110 3.51 18.16 9.20
N PRO A 111 3.14 17.01 8.63
CA PRO A 111 2.90 16.87 7.21
C PRO A 111 1.58 17.54 6.84
N VAL A 112 1.60 18.48 5.90
CA VAL A 112 0.37 18.95 5.23
C VAL A 112 -0.10 17.91 4.21
N LYS A 113 0.85 17.20 3.60
CA LYS A 113 0.60 16.18 2.58
C LYS A 113 1.06 14.81 3.03
N THR A 114 0.34 13.80 2.60
CA THR A 114 0.68 12.40 2.80
C THR A 114 0.53 11.65 1.49
N SER A 115 1.60 10.94 1.08
CA SER A 115 1.52 9.98 -0.02
C SER A 115 0.82 8.72 0.44
N ILE A 116 -0.14 8.25 -0.35
CA ILE A 116 -0.83 6.98 -0.15
C ILE A 116 -0.31 6.04 -1.22
N ARG A 117 0.28 4.92 -0.81
CA ARG A 117 0.83 3.92 -1.72
C ARG A 117 0.09 2.62 -1.52
N ILE A 118 -0.44 2.04 -2.59
CA ILE A 118 -1.00 0.69 -2.57
C ILE A 118 -0.23 -0.12 -3.60
N GLY A 119 0.47 -1.16 -3.15
CA GLY A 119 1.33 -1.93 -4.03
C GLY A 119 1.26 -3.43 -3.80
N LEU A 120 1.71 -4.18 -4.80
CA LEU A 120 1.89 -5.62 -4.75
C LEU A 120 3.39 -5.95 -4.75
N ILE A 121 3.84 -6.69 -3.75
CA ILE A 121 5.20 -7.23 -3.66
C ILE A 121 5.14 -8.73 -3.93
N CYS A 122 5.92 -9.16 -4.91
CA CYS A 122 6.13 -10.56 -5.25
C CYS A 122 7.62 -10.87 -5.10
N TYR A 123 7.97 -11.89 -4.32
CA TYR A 123 9.36 -12.30 -4.16
C TYR A 123 9.93 -13.09 -5.33
N GLU A 124 9.08 -13.60 -6.22
CA GLU A 124 9.46 -14.35 -7.41
C GLU A 124 9.22 -13.52 -8.67
N GLN A 125 10.20 -13.50 -9.57
CA GLN A 125 10.17 -12.69 -10.78
C GLN A 125 9.04 -13.10 -11.74
N ASN A 126 8.72 -14.40 -11.77
CA ASN A 126 7.61 -14.94 -12.57
C ASN A 126 6.25 -14.43 -12.07
N ASP A 127 6.06 -14.34 -10.75
CA ASP A 127 4.85 -13.79 -10.15
C ASP A 127 4.72 -12.29 -10.47
N THR A 128 5.82 -11.52 -10.34
CA THR A 128 5.83 -10.10 -10.71
C THR A 128 5.39 -9.92 -12.15
N LYS A 129 5.98 -10.67 -13.09
CA LYS A 129 5.61 -10.58 -14.51
C LYS A 129 4.13 -10.94 -14.75
N TYR A 130 3.67 -12.06 -14.17
CA TYR A 130 2.29 -12.51 -14.30
C TYR A 130 1.29 -11.45 -13.81
N PHE A 131 1.51 -10.89 -12.63
CA PHE A 131 0.60 -9.90 -12.07
C PHE A 131 0.68 -8.55 -12.78
N SER A 132 1.85 -8.09 -13.22
CA SER A 132 1.97 -6.86 -14.02
C SER A 132 1.16 -6.93 -15.31
N GLU A 133 1.08 -8.10 -15.95
CA GLU A 133 0.27 -8.33 -17.14
C GLU A 133 -1.23 -8.40 -16.80
N LYS A 134 -1.61 -9.13 -15.75
CA LYS A 134 -3.02 -9.41 -15.40
C LYS A 134 -3.72 -8.28 -14.64
N LEU A 135 -2.96 -7.40 -13.99
CA LEU A 135 -3.47 -6.27 -13.21
C LEU A 135 -3.21 -4.92 -13.88
N LYS A 136 -2.90 -4.93 -15.18
CA LYS A 136 -2.68 -3.71 -15.95
C LYS A 136 -3.90 -2.79 -15.86
N GLY A 137 -3.71 -1.61 -15.27
CA GLY A 137 -4.76 -0.59 -15.08
C GLY A 137 -5.62 -0.78 -13.83
N GLU A 138 -5.32 -1.77 -12.97
CA GLU A 138 -6.02 -1.96 -11.69
C GLU A 138 -5.39 -1.16 -10.54
N PHE A 139 -4.09 -0.83 -10.67
CA PHE A 139 -3.36 0.12 -9.83
C PHE A 139 -3.32 1.49 -10.49
#